data_AF-A0A842NYW7-F1
#
_entry.id   AF-A0A842NYW7-F1
#
_cell.length_a   1.000
_cell.length_b   1.000
_cell.length_c   1.000
_cell.angle_alpha   90.00
_cell.angle_beta   90.00
_cell.angle_gamma   90.00
#
_symmetry.space_group_name_H-M   'P 1'
#
loop_
_entity.id
_entity.type
_entity.pdbx_description
1 polymer ?
#
loop_
_entity_poly.entity_id
_entity_poly.type
_entity_poly.pdbx_seq_one_letter_code
_entity_poly.pdbx_strand_id
1 'polypeptide(L)' 'MGSKIDCQCSVCNCKENFETIEGEELLNLIQHGRLSDEQIAYLKTRVGSKICKQCFTGKHK' A
#
# COMPACT_ATOMS: atom_id res chain seq x y z
N MET A 1 9.68 3.57 -8.56
CA MET A 1 8.72 2.50 -8.89
C MET A 1 8.84 1.50 -7.76
N GLY A 2 7.83 1.45 -6.90
CA GLY A 2 7.77 0.52 -5.78
C GLY A 2 7.94 -0.93 -6.21
N SER A 3 8.38 -1.78 -5.28
CA SER A 3 8.51 -3.21 -5.56
C SER A 3 7.13 -3.86 -5.61
N LYS A 4 6.88 -4.67 -6.63
CA LYS A 4 5.69 -5.55 -6.65
C LYS A 4 6.00 -6.77 -5.80
N ILE A 5 5.19 -6.98 -4.77
CA ILE A 5 5.32 -8.12 -3.87
C ILE A 5 3.99 -8.85 -3.76
N ASP A 6 4.05 -10.12 -3.39
CA ASP A 6 2.87 -10.86 -2.97
C ASP A 6 2.48 -10.46 -1.55
N CYS A 7 1.17 -10.32 -1.31
CA CYS A 7 0.62 -10.06 0.01
C CYS A 7 1.09 -11.11 1.04
N GLN A 8 1.79 -10.64 2.07
CA GLN A 8 2.27 -11.46 3.19
C GLN A 8 1.29 -11.51 4.36
N CYS A 9 -0.02 -11.47 4.09
CA CYS A 9 -1.02 -11.49 5.15
C CYS A 9 -1.06 -12.87 5.82
N SER A 10 -0.76 -12.93 7.12
CA SER A 10 -0.78 -14.17 7.91
C SER A 10 -2.18 -14.75 8.14
N VAL A 11 -3.25 -13.97 7.88
CA VAL A 11 -4.64 -14.40 8.14
C VAL A 11 -5.20 -15.20 6.96
N CYS A 12 -5.21 -14.62 5.76
CA CYS A 12 -5.80 -15.26 4.58
C CYS A 12 -4.78 -15.72 3.53
N ASN A 13 -3.50 -15.34 3.65
CA ASN A 13 -2.44 -15.67 2.71
C ASN A 13 -2.88 -15.48 1.24
N CYS A 14 -3.57 -14.38 0.94
CA CYS A 14 -4.25 -14.21 -0.35
C CYS A 14 -3.30 -14.12 -1.54
N LYS A 15 -1.99 -13.92 -1.30
CA LYS A 15 -0.94 -13.78 -2.33
C LYS A 15 -1.31 -12.79 -3.44
N GLU A 16 -2.11 -11.79 -3.11
CA GLU A 16 -2.44 -10.71 -4.04
C GLU A 16 -1.16 -9.96 -4.36
N ASN A 17 -0.80 -9.91 -5.64
CA ASN A 17 0.37 -9.17 -6.09
C ASN A 17 0.01 -7.69 -6.12
N PHE A 18 0.72 -6.88 -5.35
CA PHE A 18 0.47 -5.45 -5.24
C PHE A 18 1.77 -4.67 -5.17
N GLU A 19 1.70 -3.39 -5.54
CA GLU A 19 2.86 -2.51 -5.48
C GLU A 19 2.99 -1.91 -4.07
N THR A 20 4.16 -2.10 -3.46
CA THR A 20 4.49 -1.46 -2.19
C THR A 20 4.78 0.01 -2.44
N ILE A 21 4.39 0.86 -1.51
CA ILE A 21 4.79 2.27 -1.52
C ILE A 21 5.83 2.52 -0.44
N GLU A 22 6.99 3.00 -0.86
CA GLU A 22 8.06 3.48 0.01
C GLU A 22 7.78 4.94 0.41
N GLY A 23 8.32 5.37 1.54
CA GLY A 23 8.06 6.73 2.07
C GLY A 23 8.51 7.83 1.10
N GLU A 24 9.66 7.65 0.44
CA GLU A 24 10.19 8.59 -0.55
C GLU A 24 9.28 8.70 -1.79
N GLU A 25 8.73 7.58 -2.26
CA GLU A 25 7.82 7.56 -3.40
C GLU A 25 6.49 8.23 -3.07
N LEU A 26 5.95 8.01 -1.87
CA LEU A 26 4.77 8.73 -1.39
C LEU A 26 5.02 10.24 -1.32
N LEU A 27 6.16 10.67 -0.78
CA LEU A 27 6.51 12.09 -0.73
C LEU A 27 6.62 12.72 -2.12
N ASN A 28 7.14 11.97 -3.09
CA ASN A 28 7.25 12.40 -4.48
C ASN A 28 5.85 12.57 -5.11
N LEU A 29 4.95 11.59 -4.92
CA LEU A 29 3.57 11.66 -5.41
C LEU A 29 2.75 12.81 -4.80
N ILE A 30 2.98 13.10 -3.51
CA ILE A 30 2.36 14.24 -2.81
C ILE A 30 2.87 15.56 -3.40
N GLN A 31 4.18 15.72 -3.56
CA GLN A 31 4.79 16.96 -4.05
C GLN A 31 4.35 17.31 -5.48
N HIS A 32 4.10 16.32 -6.33
CA HIS A 32 3.58 16.54 -7.68
C HIS A 32 2.06 16.72 -7.75
N GLY A 33 1.35 16.75 -6.61
CA GLY A 33 -0.11 16.94 -6.56
C GLY A 33 -0.88 15.82 -7.27
N ARG A 34 -0.31 14.61 -7.36
CA ARG A 34 -0.89 13.47 -8.08
C ARG A 34 -1.86 12.64 -7.25
N LEU A 35 -2.05 13.00 -5.99
CA LEU A 35 -2.87 12.27 -5.03
C LEU A 35 -3.82 13.23 -4.30
N SER A 36 -5.07 12.80 -4.14
CA SER A 36 -6.03 13.47 -3.25
C SER A 36 -5.70 13.19 -1.78
N ASP A 37 -6.14 14.04 -0.85
CA ASP A 37 -5.94 13.86 0.60
C ASP A 37 -6.34 12.48 1.11
N GLU A 38 -7.46 11.93 0.63
CA GLU A 38 -7.91 10.57 0.99
C GLU A 38 -6.92 9.50 0.53
N GLN A 39 -6.35 9.64 -0.66
CA GLN A 39 -5.34 8.72 -1.18
C GLN A 39 -4.04 8.84 -0.40
N ILE A 40 -3.65 10.06 -0.02
CA ILE A 40 -2.47 10.31 0.80
C ILE A 40 -2.64 9.68 2.18
N ALA A 41 -3.76 9.93 2.86
CA ALA A 41 -4.06 9.35 4.17
C ALA A 41 -4.01 7.82 4.10
N TYR A 42 -4.66 7.24 3.09
CA TYR A 42 -4.64 5.80 2.87
C TYR A 42 -3.22 5.25 2.61
N LEU A 43 -2.44 5.89 1.74
CA LEU A 43 -1.09 5.45 1.42
C LEU A 43 -0.14 5.60 2.61
N LYS A 44 -0.24 6.68 3.40
CA LYS A 44 0.50 6.88 4.65
C LYS A 44 0.33 5.70 5.61
N THR A 45 -0.89 5.19 5.77
CA THR A 45 -1.14 4.04 6.67
C THR A 45 -0.46 2.75 6.21
N ARG A 46 -0.07 2.64 4.94
CA ARG A 46 0.50 1.43 4.34
C ARG A 46 1.96 1.58 3.91
N VAL A 47 2.62 2.70 4.20
CA VAL A 47 4.04 2.87 3.85
C VAL A 47 4.84 1.74 4.51
N GLY A 48 5.65 1.03 3.72
CA GLY A 48 6.42 -0.12 4.18
C GLY A 48 5.60 -1.36 4.55
N SER A 49 4.28 -1.36 4.31
CA SER A 49 3.42 -2.50 4.60
C SER A 49 3.59 -3.59 3.54
N LYS A 50 3.77 -4.83 4.01
CA LYS A 50 3.90 -6.02 3.15
C LYS A 50 2.58 -6.74 2.89
N ILE A 51 1.46 -6.13 3.25
CA ILE A 51 0.11 -6.68 3.05
C ILE A 51 -0.71 -5.81 2.10
N CYS A 52 -1.57 -6.44 1.31
CA CYS A 52 -2.37 -5.76 0.31
C CYS A 52 -3.47 -4.88 0.93
N LYS A 53 -4.14 -4.07 0.09
CA LYS A 53 -5.24 -3.18 0.50
C LYS A 53 -6.34 -3.90 1.29
N GLN A 54 -6.78 -5.04 0.78
CA GLN A 54 -7.89 -5.77 1.38
C GLN A 54 -7.52 -6.27 2.78
N CYS A 55 -6.34 -6.87 2.91
CA CYS A 55 -5.82 -7.37 4.18
C CYS A 55 -5.55 -6.25 5.19
N PHE A 56 -5.02 -5.12 4.72
CA PHE A 56 -4.77 -3.95 5.56
C PHE A 56 -6.07 -3.36 6.13
N THR A 57 -7.17 -3.43 5.36
CA THR A 57 -8.49 -2.94 5.78
C THR A 57 -9.32 -4.00 6.53
N GLY A 58 -8.71 -5.13 6.92
CA GLY A 58 -9.38 -6.22 7.64
C GLY A 58 -10.36 -7.03 6.80
N LYS A 59 -10.45 -6.77 5.49
CA LYS A 59 -11.30 -7.50 4.54
C LYS A 59 -10.59 -8.75 4.04
N HIS A 60 -10.23 -9.62 4.99
CA HIS A 60 -9.65 -10.92 4.69
C HIS A 60 -10.64 -11.74 3.84
N LYS A 61 -10.16 -12.32 2.74
CA LYS A 61 -10.92 -13.25 1.88
C LYS A 61 -10.83 -14.67 2.42
#